data_AF-A0A9P6N5M3-F1
#
_entry.id   AF-A0A9P6N5M3-F1
#
_cell.length_a   1.000
_cell.length_b   1.000
_cell.length_c   1.000
_cell.angle_alpha   90.00
_cell.angle_beta   90.00
_cell.angle_gamma   90.00
#
_symmetry.space_group_name_H-M   'P 1'
#
loop_
_entity.id
_entity.type
_entity.pdbx_description
1 polymer ?
#
loop_
_entity_poly.entity_id
_entity_poly.type
_entity_poly.pdbx_seq_one_letter_code
_entity_poly.pdbx_strand_id
1 'polypeptide(L)'
;MQMASSINVLSPVHWLQLALNHARRSIPTPTAFCVGCVIVAGDQLVSTGFSRELPGNTHAEQCALIKLKQRPLPEIKLALYSTMEPCSVRLSGQVPCTATILDFNQSHPHCRIETVYVGVGEPVDFVKCEGTSKLLANGVRVIKVDGFEEECLDVARRKA
;
A
#
# COMPACT_ATOMS: atom_id res chain seq x y z
N MET A 1 -2.58 27.80 -32.20
CA MET A 1 -1.63 26.69 -31.98
C MET A 1 -1.54 26.47 -30.48
N GLN A 2 -2.27 25.48 -29.96
CA GLN A 2 -2.45 25.30 -28.53
C GLN A 2 -1.24 24.54 -27.97
N MET A 3 -0.46 25.20 -27.12
CA MET A 3 0.65 24.60 -26.39
C MET A 3 0.04 23.60 -25.40
N ALA A 4 0.24 22.30 -25.64
CA ALA A 4 -0.07 21.29 -24.66
C ALA A 4 0.89 21.48 -23.48
N SER A 5 0.37 22.02 -22.37
CA SER A 5 1.02 21.97 -21.07
C SER A 5 1.25 20.50 -20.71
N SER A 6 2.51 20.05 -20.76
CA SER A 6 2.90 18.72 -20.29
C SER A 6 2.48 18.58 -18.83
N ILE A 7 1.41 17.85 -18.57
CA ILE A 7 0.99 17.48 -17.23
C ILE A 7 2.12 16.62 -16.68
N ASN A 8 2.77 17.10 -15.61
CA ASN A 8 3.87 16.39 -14.97
C ASN A 8 3.27 15.26 -14.11
N VAL A 9 2.89 14.17 -14.76
CA VAL A 9 2.30 12.99 -14.10
C VAL A 9 3.34 12.40 -13.15
N LEU A 10 3.00 12.26 -11.87
CA LEU A 10 3.93 11.75 -10.88
C LEU A 10 4.14 10.24 -11.08
N SER A 11 5.40 9.81 -11.11
CA SER A 11 5.75 8.43 -11.46
C SER A 11 5.48 7.44 -10.31
N PRO A 12 5.34 6.13 -10.60
CA PRO A 12 5.24 5.10 -9.57
C PRO A 12 6.41 5.13 -8.56
N VAL A 13 7.61 5.47 -9.03
CA VAL A 13 8.82 5.68 -8.21
C VAL A 13 8.60 6.78 -7.19
N HIS A 14 8.02 7.92 -7.59
CA HIS A 14 7.73 9.03 -6.68
C HIS A 14 6.80 8.61 -5.54
N TRP A 15 5.71 7.93 -5.86
CA TRP A 15 4.72 7.50 -4.87
C TRP A 15 5.23 6.41 -3.95
N LEU A 16 6.03 5.47 -4.47
CA LEU A 16 6.63 4.45 -3.63
C LEU A 16 7.71 5.03 -2.71
N GLN A 17 8.50 6.02 -3.17
CA GLN A 17 9.42 6.76 -2.30
C GLN A 17 8.67 7.45 -1.16
N LEU A 18 7.50 8.04 -1.44
CA LEU A 18 6.66 8.64 -0.41
C LEU A 18 6.14 7.59 0.58
N ALA A 19 5.69 6.43 0.10
CA ALA A 19 5.30 5.32 0.97
C ALA A 19 6.49 4.88 1.86
N LEU A 20 7.70 4.82 1.32
CA LEU A 20 8.90 4.48 2.08
C LEU A 20 9.24 5.50 3.16
N ASN A 21 9.06 6.80 2.88
CA ASN A 21 9.17 7.85 3.88
C ASN A 21 8.13 7.68 5.01
N HIS A 22 6.93 7.21 4.70
CA HIS A 22 5.96 6.84 5.72
C HIS A 22 6.40 5.60 6.53
N ALA A 23 6.93 4.57 5.88
CA ALA A 23 7.43 3.36 6.55
C ALA A 23 8.51 3.68 7.61
N ARG A 24 9.39 4.65 7.32
CA ARG A 24 10.44 5.13 8.24
C ARG A 24 9.89 5.72 9.55
N ARG A 25 8.62 6.10 9.60
CA ARG A 25 7.96 6.65 10.80
C ARG A 25 7.44 5.58 11.75
N SER A 26 7.36 4.32 11.31
CA SER A 26 6.95 3.20 12.16
C SER A 26 7.94 2.98 13.31
N ILE A 27 7.40 2.78 14.51
CA ILE A 27 8.20 2.24 15.63
C ILE A 27 8.57 0.79 15.27
N PRO A 28 9.85 0.42 15.22
CA PRO A 28 10.26 -0.95 14.91
C PRO A 28 9.95 -1.92 16.04
N THR A 29 9.68 -3.17 15.70
CA THR A 29 9.54 -4.26 16.68
C THR A 29 10.23 -5.52 16.17
N PRO A 30 10.68 -6.44 17.05
CA PRO A 30 11.31 -7.70 16.63
C PRO A 30 10.38 -8.65 15.86
N THR A 31 9.07 -8.42 15.92
CA THR A 31 8.04 -9.37 15.48
C THR A 31 7.18 -8.86 14.32
N ALA A 32 7.43 -7.64 13.81
CA ALA A 32 6.63 -7.06 12.73
C ALA A 32 7.43 -6.09 11.87
N PHE A 33 7.18 -6.11 10.56
CA PHE A 33 7.80 -5.20 9.62
C PHE A 33 7.32 -3.75 9.76
N CYS A 34 8.20 -2.81 9.42
CA CYS A 34 7.87 -1.40 9.17
C CYS A 34 7.48 -1.23 7.69
N VAL A 35 6.19 -1.08 7.41
CA VAL A 35 5.65 -0.94 6.06
C VAL A 35 5.03 0.45 5.94
N GLY A 36 5.08 1.02 4.75
CA GLY A 36 4.43 2.27 4.41
C GLY A 36 3.48 2.09 3.23
N CYS A 37 2.42 2.87 3.22
CA CYS A 37 1.39 2.83 2.20
C CYS A 37 0.93 4.23 1.83
N VAL A 38 0.69 4.48 0.55
CA VAL A 38 -0.04 5.65 0.08
C VAL A 38 -1.12 5.26 -0.92
N ILE A 39 -2.21 6.02 -0.95
CA ILE A 39 -3.30 5.85 -1.91
C ILE A 39 -3.45 7.16 -2.68
N VAL A 40 -3.49 7.05 -4.00
CA VAL A 40 -3.61 8.19 -4.91
C VAL A 40 -4.81 8.04 -5.83
N ALA A 41 -5.36 9.19 -6.24
CA ALA A 41 -6.44 9.32 -7.19
C ALA A 41 -5.94 10.24 -8.33
N GLY A 42 -5.55 9.64 -9.47
CA GLY A 42 -4.75 10.36 -10.46
C GLY A 42 -3.40 10.79 -9.87
N ASP A 43 -3.06 12.08 -9.99
CA ASP A 43 -1.85 12.68 -9.41
C ASP A 43 -2.06 13.21 -7.97
N GLN A 44 -3.23 12.98 -7.37
CA GLN A 44 -3.54 13.49 -6.04
C GLN A 44 -3.34 12.41 -4.97
N LEU A 45 -2.53 12.72 -3.95
CA LEU A 45 -2.47 11.93 -2.73
C LEU A 45 -3.78 12.04 -1.94
N VAL A 46 -4.49 10.93 -1.74
CA VAL A 46 -5.78 10.90 -1.03
C VAL A 46 -5.73 10.20 0.31
N SER A 47 -4.74 9.35 0.57
CA SER A 47 -4.52 8.77 1.90
C SER A 47 -3.10 8.25 2.06
N THR A 48 -2.68 8.07 3.30
CA THR A 48 -1.35 7.56 3.68
C THR A 48 -1.49 6.56 4.81
N GLY A 49 -0.48 5.74 5.06
CA GLY A 49 -0.46 4.76 6.12
C GLY A 49 0.95 4.32 6.44
N PHE A 50 1.23 3.97 7.68
CA PHE A 50 2.43 3.21 8.04
C PHE A 50 2.13 2.24 9.16
N SER A 51 2.93 1.18 9.30
CA SER A 51 2.72 0.17 10.33
C SER A 51 2.65 0.82 11.71
N ARG A 52 1.63 0.44 12.49
CA ARG A 52 1.39 0.92 13.86
C ARG A 52 1.14 2.43 13.96
N GLU A 53 0.69 3.08 12.88
CA GLU A 53 0.27 4.48 12.91
C GLU A 53 -0.99 4.69 13.77
N LEU A 54 -1.96 3.80 13.64
CA LEU A 54 -3.21 3.85 14.40
C LEU A 54 -3.17 2.84 15.56
N PRO A 55 -3.93 3.08 16.66
CA PRO A 55 -3.98 2.18 17.79
C PRO A 55 -4.25 0.71 17.40
N GLY A 56 -3.60 -0.20 18.13
CA GLY A 56 -3.64 -1.64 17.84
C GLY A 56 -2.53 -2.09 16.89
N ASN A 57 -2.51 -3.39 16.60
CA ASN A 57 -1.55 -3.97 15.67
C ASN A 57 -1.96 -3.69 14.22
N THR A 58 -1.98 -2.43 13.79
CA THR A 58 -2.44 -2.02 12.45
C THR A 58 -1.33 -2.06 11.41
N HIS A 59 -1.66 -2.54 10.22
CA HIS A 59 -0.75 -2.52 9.06
C HIS A 59 -0.92 -1.23 8.26
N ALA A 60 0.07 -0.90 7.44
CA ALA A 60 0.09 0.34 6.67
C ALA A 60 -1.12 0.51 5.74
N GLU A 61 -1.49 -0.52 4.99
CA GLU A 61 -2.64 -0.52 4.08
C GLU A 61 -3.95 -0.36 4.85
N GLN A 62 -4.04 -1.00 6.02
CA GLN A 62 -5.19 -0.87 6.90
C GLN A 62 -5.34 0.58 7.40
N CYS A 63 -4.25 1.21 7.84
CA CYS A 63 -4.26 2.63 8.24
C CYS A 63 -4.68 3.55 7.10
N ALA A 64 -4.14 3.33 5.89
CA ALA A 64 -4.47 4.12 4.71
C ALA A 64 -5.95 4.00 4.31
N LEU A 65 -6.51 2.79 4.33
CA LEU A 65 -7.92 2.57 4.02
C LEU A 65 -8.86 3.12 5.09
N ILE A 66 -8.52 3.00 6.39
CA ILE A 66 -9.30 3.61 7.47
C ILE A 66 -9.39 5.13 7.27
N LYS A 67 -8.26 5.79 7.03
CA LYS A 67 -8.22 7.26 6.81
C LYS A 67 -8.87 7.69 5.49
N LEU A 68 -8.88 6.84 4.48
CA LEU A 68 -9.57 7.08 3.22
C LEU A 68 -11.10 7.04 3.40
N LYS A 69 -11.62 6.11 4.21
CA LYS A 69 -13.07 6.00 4.48
C LYS A 69 -13.64 7.15 5.33
N GLN A 70 -12.78 7.97 5.95
CA GLN A 70 -13.17 9.11 6.79
C GLN A 70 -13.35 10.43 6.01
N ARG A 71 -13.23 10.41 4.68
CA ARG A 71 -13.38 11.57 3.80
C ARG A 71 -14.29 11.23 2.61
N PRO A 72 -14.82 12.24 1.89
CA PRO A 72 -15.51 11.99 0.63
C PRO A 72 -14.59 11.22 -0.33
N LEU A 73 -15.10 10.11 -0.87
CA LEU A 73 -14.34 9.28 -1.80
C LEU A 73 -14.33 9.93 -3.18
N PRO A 74 -13.18 9.93 -3.88
CA PRO A 74 -13.11 10.47 -5.24
C PRO A 74 -13.85 9.56 -6.22
N GLU A 75 -14.54 10.13 -7.21
CA GLU A 75 -15.26 9.39 -8.26
C GLU A 75 -14.34 8.90 -9.39
N ILE A 76 -13.13 8.46 -9.02
CA ILE A 76 -12.15 7.89 -9.95
C ILE A 76 -11.50 6.65 -9.33
N LYS A 77 -10.89 5.84 -10.21
CA LYS A 77 -10.12 4.67 -9.77
C LYS A 77 -8.87 5.11 -9.01
N LEU A 78 -8.52 4.33 -8.01
CA LEU A 78 -7.40 4.57 -7.11
C LEU A 78 -6.20 3.68 -7.48
N ALA A 79 -5.01 4.17 -7.17
CA ALA A 79 -3.80 3.36 -7.09
C ALA A 79 -3.28 3.34 -5.65
N LEU A 80 -2.93 2.16 -5.16
CA LEU A 80 -2.32 1.95 -3.84
C LEU A 80 -0.86 1.59 -4.03
N TYR A 81 0.03 2.23 -3.28
CA TYR A 81 1.46 1.94 -3.27
C TYR A 81 1.82 1.43 -1.89
N SER A 82 2.35 0.23 -1.79
CA SER A 82 2.82 -0.37 -0.54
C SER A 82 4.29 -0.73 -0.66
N THR A 83 5.09 -0.44 0.36
CA THR A 83 6.53 -0.78 0.35
C THR A 83 6.76 -2.29 0.40
N MET A 84 5.76 -3.06 0.82
CA MET A 84 5.78 -4.53 0.87
C MET A 84 4.47 -5.07 0.31
N GLU A 85 4.50 -6.29 -0.22
CA GLU A 85 3.30 -7.00 -0.65
C GLU A 85 2.22 -7.01 0.44
N PRO A 86 0.96 -6.62 0.12
CA PRO A 86 -0.13 -6.67 1.07
C PRO A 86 -0.37 -8.09 1.59
N CYS A 87 -0.27 -8.28 2.89
CA CYS A 87 -0.34 -9.61 3.48
C CYS A 87 -1.63 -10.37 3.12
N SER A 88 -1.50 -11.68 2.91
CA SER A 88 -2.62 -12.61 2.69
C SER A 88 -3.05 -13.36 3.95
N VAL A 89 -2.22 -13.32 4.99
CA VAL A 89 -2.37 -13.97 6.30
C VAL A 89 -1.83 -13.02 7.37
N ARG A 90 -2.41 -13.06 8.57
CA ARG A 90 -1.89 -12.32 9.73
C ARG A 90 -1.78 -13.24 10.92
N LEU A 91 -0.58 -13.33 11.49
CA LEU A 91 -0.33 -14.12 12.71
C LEU A 91 -1.15 -13.64 13.91
N SER A 92 -1.57 -12.37 13.91
CA SER A 92 -2.47 -11.80 14.92
C SER A 92 -3.93 -12.27 14.80
N GLY A 93 -4.31 -12.97 13.73
CA GLY A 93 -5.69 -13.36 13.44
C GLY A 93 -6.60 -12.24 12.92
N GLN A 94 -6.10 -11.01 12.80
CA GLN A 94 -6.86 -9.92 12.20
C GLN A 94 -7.05 -10.11 10.68
N VAL A 95 -8.01 -9.39 10.11
CA VAL A 95 -8.27 -9.43 8.66
C VAL A 95 -7.01 -9.03 7.87
N PRO A 96 -6.56 -9.83 6.89
CA PRO A 96 -5.41 -9.52 6.05
C PRO A 96 -5.59 -8.26 5.20
N CYS A 97 -4.48 -7.60 4.85
CA CYS A 97 -4.52 -6.39 4.03
C CYS A 97 -5.13 -6.65 2.65
N THR A 98 -4.79 -7.79 2.03
CA THR A 98 -5.39 -8.18 0.74
C THR A 98 -6.91 -8.29 0.83
N ALA A 99 -7.44 -8.94 1.88
CA ALA A 99 -8.89 -9.05 2.07
C ALA A 99 -9.55 -7.68 2.30
N THR A 100 -8.88 -6.79 3.04
CA THR A 100 -9.38 -5.43 3.29
C THR A 100 -9.45 -4.58 2.02
N ILE A 101 -8.46 -4.72 1.11
CA ILE A 101 -8.46 -4.04 -0.20
C ILE A 101 -9.64 -4.54 -1.06
N LEU A 102 -9.86 -5.86 -1.08
CA LEU A 102 -10.95 -6.45 -1.87
C LEU A 102 -12.33 -6.08 -1.31
N ASP A 103 -12.51 -6.09 0.01
CA ASP A 103 -13.72 -5.63 0.69
C ASP A 103 -14.01 -4.15 0.36
N PHE A 104 -12.99 -3.30 0.38
CA PHE A 104 -13.11 -1.91 -0.05
C PHE A 104 -13.62 -1.82 -1.49
N ASN A 105 -13.03 -2.59 -2.41
CA ASN A 105 -13.43 -2.61 -3.82
C ASN A 105 -14.84 -3.15 -4.06
N GLN A 106 -15.35 -4.05 -3.21
CA GLN A 106 -16.72 -4.57 -3.29
C GLN A 106 -17.73 -3.54 -2.77
N SER A 107 -17.39 -2.86 -1.67
CA SER A 107 -18.26 -1.87 -1.03
C SER A 107 -18.33 -0.54 -1.78
N HIS A 108 -17.35 -0.22 -2.64
CA HIS A 108 -17.24 1.06 -3.33
C HIS A 108 -17.07 0.88 -4.84
N PRO A 109 -18.09 0.40 -5.58
CA PRO A 109 -17.96 0.06 -7.00
C PRO A 109 -17.54 1.24 -7.90
N HIS A 110 -17.77 2.48 -7.47
CA HIS A 110 -17.39 3.69 -8.21
C HIS A 110 -16.03 4.28 -7.78
N CYS A 111 -15.44 3.82 -6.68
CA CYS A 111 -14.14 4.26 -6.16
C CYS A 111 -13.33 3.04 -5.72
N ARG A 112 -12.68 2.39 -6.68
CA ARG A 112 -11.99 1.11 -6.48
C ARG A 112 -10.48 1.28 -6.61
N ILE A 113 -9.72 0.53 -5.82
CA ILE A 113 -8.29 0.31 -6.04
C ILE A 113 -8.14 -0.58 -7.27
N GLU A 114 -7.73 0.02 -8.38
CA GLU A 114 -7.51 -0.69 -9.65
C GLU A 114 -6.11 -1.29 -9.72
N THR A 115 -5.11 -0.61 -9.16
CA THR A 115 -3.71 -1.05 -9.20
C THR A 115 -3.07 -0.93 -7.83
N VAL A 116 -2.34 -1.98 -7.47
CA VAL A 116 -1.47 -2.03 -6.30
C VAL A 116 -0.04 -2.09 -6.80
N TYR A 117 0.76 -1.10 -6.41
CA TYR A 117 2.19 -1.06 -6.63
C TYR A 117 2.91 -1.57 -5.38
N VAL A 118 3.89 -2.44 -5.56
CA VAL A 118 4.66 -3.04 -4.46
C VAL A 118 6.15 -2.78 -4.63
N GLY A 119 6.83 -2.41 -3.54
CA GLY A 119 8.29 -2.27 -3.54
C GLY A 119 9.02 -3.62 -3.49
N VAL A 120 8.58 -4.49 -2.59
CA VAL A 120 9.13 -5.85 -2.46
C VAL A 120 8.03 -6.85 -2.15
N GLY A 121 8.22 -8.11 -2.58
CA GLY A 121 7.40 -9.23 -2.11
C GLY A 121 7.58 -9.46 -0.61
N GLU A 122 6.59 -10.04 0.06
CA GLU A 122 6.75 -10.38 1.48
C GLU A 122 7.80 -11.50 1.61
N PRO A 123 8.83 -11.34 2.46
CA PRO A 123 9.86 -12.35 2.61
C PRO A 123 9.32 -13.69 3.13
N VAL A 124 9.70 -14.79 2.48
CA VAL A 124 9.20 -16.15 2.79
C VAL A 124 9.62 -16.67 4.16
N ASP A 125 10.65 -16.08 4.77
CA ASP A 125 11.10 -16.39 6.13
C ASP A 125 10.13 -15.86 7.20
N PHE A 126 9.18 -15.01 6.83
CA PHE A 126 8.16 -14.48 7.74
C PHE A 126 6.86 -15.29 7.64
N VAL A 127 6.19 -15.25 6.49
CA VAL A 127 4.97 -16.00 6.18
C VAL A 127 4.94 -16.28 4.69
N LYS A 128 4.37 -17.43 4.28
CA LYS A 128 4.03 -17.66 2.87
C LYS A 128 2.89 -16.74 2.45
N CYS A 129 3.23 -15.58 1.91
CA CYS A 129 2.27 -14.61 1.40
C CYS A 129 1.75 -15.01 0.01
N GLU A 130 0.48 -14.70 -0.23
CA GLU A 130 -0.23 -14.95 -1.49
C GLU A 130 -1.02 -13.70 -1.91
N GLY A 131 -0.60 -12.53 -1.43
CA GLY A 131 -1.34 -11.28 -1.57
C GLY A 131 -1.49 -10.88 -3.02
N THR A 132 -0.37 -10.91 -3.75
CA THR A 132 -0.28 -10.63 -5.19
C THR A 132 -1.25 -11.51 -5.98
N SER A 133 -1.18 -12.83 -5.80
CA SER A 133 -2.03 -13.78 -6.52
C SER A 133 -3.51 -13.57 -6.23
N LYS A 134 -3.88 -13.30 -4.96
CA LYS A 134 -5.27 -13.05 -4.55
C LYS A 134 -5.81 -11.75 -5.14
N LEU A 135 -5.01 -10.69 -5.18
CA LEU A 135 -5.38 -9.41 -5.81
C LEU A 135 -5.60 -9.56 -7.32
N LEU A 136 -4.65 -10.20 -8.01
CA LEU A 136 -4.74 -10.47 -9.45
C LEU A 136 -5.98 -11.28 -9.81
N ALA A 137 -6.27 -12.35 -9.06
CA ALA A 137 -7.45 -13.20 -9.27
C ALA A 137 -8.79 -12.46 -9.12
N ASN A 138 -8.79 -11.30 -8.44
CA ASN A 138 -9.98 -10.46 -8.23
C ASN A 138 -9.96 -9.17 -9.07
N GLY A 139 -9.15 -9.13 -10.13
CA GLY A 139 -9.13 -8.04 -11.09
C GLY A 139 -8.37 -6.78 -10.64
N VAL A 140 -7.59 -6.87 -9.57
CA VAL A 140 -6.67 -5.79 -9.14
C VAL A 140 -5.32 -6.03 -9.79
N ARG A 141 -4.81 -5.06 -10.56
CA ARG A 141 -3.46 -5.16 -11.13
C ARG A 141 -2.43 -5.05 -10.02
N VAL A 142 -1.39 -5.87 -10.07
CA VAL A 142 -0.25 -5.76 -9.14
C VAL A 142 1.01 -5.53 -9.95
N ILE A 143 1.73 -4.44 -9.63
CA ILE A 143 2.94 -4.02 -10.35
C ILE A 143 4.06 -3.85 -9.34
N LYS A 144 5.17 -4.55 -9.53
CA LYS A 144 6.37 -4.31 -8.75
C LYS A 144 7.08 -3.06 -9.29
N VAL A 145 7.51 -2.17 -8.41
CA VAL A 145 8.32 -1.00 -8.78
C VAL A 145 9.78 -1.37 -8.58
N ASP A 146 10.54 -1.39 -9.67
CA ASP A 146 11.94 -1.79 -9.66
C ASP A 146 12.82 -0.76 -8.93
N GLY A 147 13.89 -1.25 -8.28
CA GLY A 147 14.91 -0.42 -7.65
C GLY A 147 14.61 -0.03 -6.20
N PHE A 148 13.59 -0.64 -5.58
CA PHE A 148 13.17 -0.36 -4.21
C PHE A 148 13.33 -1.56 -3.27
N GLU A 149 13.69 -2.73 -3.79
CA GLU A 149 13.65 -3.99 -3.04
C GLU A 149 14.53 -3.97 -1.81
N GLU A 150 15.80 -3.59 -1.98
CA GLU A 150 16.79 -3.51 -0.90
C GLU A 150 16.35 -2.48 0.15
N GLU A 151 16.03 -1.26 -0.29
CA GLU A 151 15.64 -0.17 0.62
C GLU A 151 14.33 -0.49 1.38
N CYS A 152 13.37 -1.13 0.72
CA CYS A 152 12.13 -1.59 1.37
C CYS A 152 12.40 -2.67 2.42
N LEU A 153 13.30 -3.63 2.15
CA LEU A 153 13.67 -4.67 3.11
C LEU A 153 14.44 -4.09 4.31
N ASP A 154 15.37 -3.17 4.06
CA ASP A 154 16.14 -2.51 5.11
C ASP A 154 15.25 -1.70 6.05
N VAL A 155 14.35 -0.90 5.49
CA VAL A 155 13.37 -0.14 6.29
C VAL A 155 12.44 -1.10 7.04
N ALA A 156 11.96 -2.16 6.37
CA ALA A 156 11.07 -3.14 6.97
C ALA A 156 11.68 -3.85 8.18
N ARG A 157 12.98 -4.17 8.14
CA ARG A 157 13.72 -4.93 9.15
C ARG A 157 14.55 -4.08 10.11
N ARG A 158 14.39 -2.76 10.08
CA ARG A 158 15.08 -1.85 11.01
C ARG A 158 14.91 -2.33 12.45
N LYS A 159 16.01 -2.31 13.20
CA LYS A 159 16.02 -2.65 14.63
C LYS A 159 15.57 -1.44 15.46
N ALA A 160 14.87 -1.70 16.56
CA ALA A 160 14.50 -0.69 17.54
C ALA A 160 15.74 -0.15 18.28
#